data_AF-A0A6A4AZ29-F1
#
_entry.id   AF-A0A6A4AZ29-F1
#
_cell.length_a   1.000
_cell.length_b   1.000
_cell.length_c   1.000
_cell.angle_alpha   90.00
_cell.angle_beta   90.00
_cell.angle_gamma   90.00
#
_symmetry.space_group_name_H-M   'P 1'
#
loop_
_entity.id
_entity.type
_entity.pdbx_description
1 polymer ?
#
loop_
_entity_poly.entity_id
_entity_poly.type
_entity_poly.pdbx_seq_one_letter_code
_entity_poly.pdbx_strand_id
1 'polypeptide(L)' 'MEASGSWLPARQDFPHLSDTHWATLEKMVNFLGEAAFAGFPNLPAEQQRARVERFDKFESSLIAH' A
#
# COMPACT_ATOMS: atom_id res chain seq x y z
N MET A 1 9.27 -1.00 26.31
CA MET A 1 9.47 -0.25 25.06
C MET A 1 8.45 -0.80 24.10
N GLU A 2 7.25 -0.25 24.15
CA GLU A 2 6.25 -0.56 23.14
C GLU A 2 6.80 0.08 21.85
N ALA A 3 7.21 -0.73 20.87
CA ALA A 3 7.28 -0.22 19.50
C ALA A 3 5.84 -0.01 19.02
N SER A 4 5.12 0.91 19.66
CA SER A 4 3.85 1.48 19.21
C SER A 4 4.14 2.44 18.06
N GLY A 5 4.90 1.96 17.08
CA GLY A 5 4.89 2.53 15.75
C GLY A 5 3.66 1.96 15.07
N SER A 6 2.77 2.83 14.62
CA SER A 6 1.66 2.47 13.74
C SER A 6 2.10 1.37 12.77
N TRP A 7 1.32 0.27 12.66
CA TRP A 7 1.56 -0.80 11.67
C TRP A 7 1.55 -0.28 10.22
N LEU A 8 1.14 0.98 10.04
CA LEU A 8 1.28 1.69 8.79
C LEU A 8 2.74 1.68 8.34
N PRO A 9 3.01 1.23 7.11
CA PRO A 9 4.35 1.28 6.58
C PRO A 9 4.90 2.70 6.67
N ALA A 10 6.18 2.83 7.02
CA ALA A 10 6.86 4.09 6.86
C ALA A 10 7.21 4.26 5.37
N ARG A 11 7.04 5.47 4.83
CA ARG A 11 7.48 5.79 3.46
C ARG A 11 8.94 5.43 3.19
N GLN A 12 9.74 5.40 4.26
CA GLN A 12 11.15 5.01 4.27
C GLN A 12 11.39 3.55 3.83
N ASP A 13 10.43 2.65 4.08
CA ASP A 13 10.50 1.24 3.71
C ASP A 13 10.27 1.04 2.19
N PHE A 14 9.65 2.03 1.55
CA PHE A 14 9.26 1.98 0.14
C PHE A 14 9.80 3.18 -0.66
N PRO A 15 11.13 3.38 -0.74
CA PRO A 15 11.72 4.49 -1.49
C PRO A 15 11.47 4.41 -3.00
N HIS A 16 11.04 3.24 -3.49
CA HIS A 16 10.70 3.00 -4.89
C HIS A 16 9.25 3.36 -5.24
N LEU A 17 8.42 3.70 -4.25
CA LEU A 17 7.06 4.19 -4.46
C LEU A 17 7.07 5.72 -4.53
N SER A 18 6.55 6.26 -5.63
CA SER A 18 6.26 7.69 -5.78
C SER A 18 5.12 8.12 -4.85
N ASP A 19 4.96 9.42 -4.62
CA ASP A 19 3.92 10.01 -3.77
C ASP A 19 2.50 9.50 -4.09
N THR A 20 2.17 9.40 -5.38
CA THR A 20 0.89 8.86 -5.84
C THR A 20 0.71 7.40 -5.44
N HIS A 21 1.74 6.57 -5.67
CA HIS A 21 1.71 5.15 -5.29
C HIS A 21 1.64 4.97 -3.76
N TRP A 22 2.30 5.85 -3.01
CA TRP A 22 2.23 5.86 -1.56
C TRP A 22 0.81 6.15 -1.06
N ALA A 23 0.16 7.18 -1.59
CA ALA A 23 -1.22 7.51 -1.22
C ALA A 23 -2.20 6.37 -1.55
N THR A 24 -2.02 5.69 -2.69
CA THR A 24 -2.80 4.51 -3.07
C THR A 24 -2.54 3.34 -2.13
N LEU A 25 -1.29 3.13 -1.70
CA LEU A 25 -0.96 2.10 -0.71
C LEU A 25 -1.63 2.39 0.64
N GLU A 26 -1.55 3.62 1.15
CA GLU A 26 -2.21 4.02 2.40
C GLU A 26 -3.72 3.79 2.35
N LYS A 27 -4.37 4.16 1.22
CA LYS A 27 -5.78 3.83 0.97
C LYS A 27 -6.04 2.33 0.94
N MET A 28 -5.17 1.54 0.30
CA MET A 28 -5.29 0.09 0.25
C MET A 28 -5.24 -0.52 1.65
N VAL A 29 -4.31 -0.08 2.51
CA VAL A 29 -4.21 -0.54 3.91
C VAL A 29 -5.41 -0.07 4.72
N ASN A 30 -5.91 1.14 4.49
CA ASN A 30 -7.11 1.64 5.17
C ASN A 30 -8.38 0.88 4.75
N PHE A 31 -8.51 0.54 3.47
CA PHE A 31 -9.69 -0.11 2.89
C PHE A 31 -9.72 -1.63 3.12
N LEU A 32 -8.58 -2.31 2.94
CA LEU A 32 -8.47 -3.76 3.08
C LEU A 32 -7.98 -4.21 4.48
N GLY A 33 -7.47 -3.27 5.28
CA GLY A 33 -6.92 -3.53 6.61
C GLY A 33 -5.47 -4.04 6.60
N GLU A 34 -4.87 -4.12 7.79
CA GLU A 34 -3.49 -4.58 8.00
C GLU A 34 -3.20 -5.96 7.44
N ALA A 35 -4.20 -6.86 7.40
CA ALA A 35 -4.03 -8.22 6.89
C ALA A 35 -3.65 -8.24 5.40
N ALA A 36 -4.15 -7.28 4.61
CA ALA A 36 -3.76 -7.14 3.22
C ALA A 36 -2.33 -6.60 3.06
N PHE A 37 -1.86 -5.84 4.05
CA PHE A 37 -0.52 -5.28 4.11
C PHE A 37 0.53 -6.24 4.65
N ALA A 38 0.20 -7.16 5.56
CA ALA A 38 1.16 -8.06 6.21
C ALA A 38 2.04 -8.87 5.22
N GLY A 39 1.51 -9.20 4.04
CA GLY A 39 2.27 -9.87 2.97
C GLY A 39 2.96 -8.92 1.98
N PHE A 40 2.66 -7.62 1.99
CA PHE A 40 3.16 -6.63 1.04
C PHE A 40 4.66 -6.32 1.19
N PRO A 41 5.23 -6.05 2.39
CA PRO A 41 6.66 -5.78 2.54
C PRO A 41 7.54 -7.00 2.19
N ASN A 42 6.97 -8.21 2.20
CA ASN A 42 7.68 -9.44 1.83
C ASN A 42 7.73 -9.67 0.29
N LEU A 43 7.06 -8.83 -0.50
CA LEU A 43 7.08 -8.93 -1.96
C LEU A 43 8.26 -8.14 -2.54
N PRO A 44 8.81 -8.56 -3.69
CA PRO A 44 9.78 -7.74 -4.41
C PRO A 44 9.15 -6.42 -4.86
N ALA A 45 9.98 -5.38 -4.99
CA ALA A 45 9.54 -4.01 -5.33
C ALA A 45 8.71 -3.92 -6.63
N GLU A 46 8.90 -4.84 -7.58
CA GLU A 46 8.06 -4.92 -8.79
C GLU A 46 6.63 -5.35 -8.46
N GLN A 47 6.45 -6.32 -7.56
CA GLN A 47 5.15 -6.85 -7.17
C GLN A 47 4.43 -5.89 -6.22
N GLN A 48 5.18 -5.20 -5.36
CA GLN A 48 4.65 -4.12 -4.53
C GLN A 48 4.02 -3.03 -5.40
N ARG A 49 4.77 -2.53 -6.39
CA ARG A 49 4.23 -1.58 -7.38
C ARG A 49 3.05 -2.15 -8.16
N ALA A 50 3.16 -3.35 -8.71
CA ALA A 50 2.09 -3.97 -9.46
C ALA A 50 0.79 -4.12 -8.64
N ARG A 51 0.90 -4.39 -7.34
CA ARG A 51 -0.25 -4.52 -6.43
C ARG A 51 -0.88 -3.17 -6.12
N VAL A 52 -0.07 -2.13 -5.93
CA VAL A 52 -0.56 -0.73 -5.80
C VAL A 52 -1.23 -0.27 -7.08
N GLU A 53 -0.63 -0.47 -8.25
CA GLU A 53 -1.21 -0.11 -9.56
C GLU A 53 -2.52 -0.86 -9.84
N ARG A 54 -2.60 -2.13 -9.40
CA ARG A 54 -3.84 -2.90 -9.53
C ARG A 54 -4.94 -2.36 -8.63
N PHE A 55 -4.58 -1.89 -7.43
CA PHE A 55 -5.52 -1.24 -6.53
C PHE A 55 -5.94 0.14 -7.05
N ASP A 56 -5.03 0.92 -7.62
CA ASP A 56 -5.31 2.20 -8.30
C ASP A 56 -6.36 2.03 -9.41
N LYS A 57 -6.15 1.03 -10.29
CA LYS A 57 -7.13 0.70 -11.35
C LYS A 57 -8.48 0.23 -10.79
N PHE A 58 -8.45 -0.51 -9.68
CA PHE A 58 -9.66 -0.94 -9.00
C PHE A 58 -10.42 0.26 -8.39
N GLU A 59 -9.73 1.20 -7.74
CA GLU A 59 -10.31 2.44 -7.24
C GLU A 59 -10.93 3.25 -8.39
N SER A 60 -10.18 3.45 -9.47
CA SER A 60 -10.68 4.17 -10.66
C SER A 60 -11.91 3.48 -11.28
N SER A 61 -12.02 2.16 -11.18
CA SER A 61 -13.19 1.41 -11.67
C SER A 61 -14.38 1.51 -10.72
N LEU A 62 -14.13 1.61 -9.41
CA LEU A 62 -15.17 1.78 -8.39
C LEU A 62 -15.81 3.18 -8.43
N ILE A 63 -15.02 4.22 -8.70
CA ILE A 63 -15.53 5.61 -8.77
C ILE A 63 -16.37 5.84 -10.04
N ALA A 64 -16.19 5.01 -11.07
CA ALA A 64 -16.87 5.16 -12.36
C ALA A 64 -18.29 4.57 -12.42
N HIS A 65 -18.83 4.00 -11.33
CA HIS A 65 -20.16 3.38 -11.26
C HIS A 65 -21.09 4.12 -10.30
#